data_AF-A0A386UJD3-F1
#
_entry.id   AF-A0A386UJD3-F1
#
_cell.length_a   1.000
_cell.length_b   1.000
_cell.length_c   1.000
_cell.angle_alpha   90.00
_cell.angle_beta   90.00
_cell.angle_gamma   90.00
#
_symmetry.space_group_name_H-M   'P 1'
#
loop_
_entity.id
_entity.type
_entity.pdbx_description
1 polymer ?
#
loop_
_entity_poly.entity_id
_entity_poly.type
_entity_poly.pdbx_seq_one_letter_code
_entity_poly.pdbx_strand_id
1 'polypeptide(L)'
;MLKLDRIDIRIVHELQRNGRITNVELADLVHLSPSPCLMRVKKLQQAGFITGYSAQVDVAKLGPTLTVFTEVTLKNMEGLIDGEIGIDKYFSFVVMKSPFVKTHLPLKTIFQV
;
A
#
# COMPACT_ATOMS: atom_id res chain seq x y z
N MET A 1 20.26 -4.29 11.21
CA MET A 1 18.86 -4.09 10.77
C MET A 1 17.97 -4.15 12.00
N LEU A 2 17.15 -3.12 12.27
CA LEU A 2 16.28 -3.12 13.44
C LEU A 2 15.22 -4.22 13.26
N LYS A 3 15.16 -5.19 14.17
CA LYS A 3 14.17 -6.28 14.11
C LYS A 3 12.87 -5.79 14.74
N LEU A 4 11.79 -5.75 13.94
CA LEU A 4 10.44 -5.47 14.42
C LEU A 4 9.97 -6.61 15.32
N ASP A 5 9.44 -6.27 16.50
CA ASP A 5 8.75 -7.25 17.33
C ASP A 5 7.25 -7.30 17.04
N ARG A 6 6.55 -8.21 17.72
CA ARG A 6 5.10 -8.42 17.52
C ARG A 6 4.27 -7.18 17.90
N ILE A 7 4.71 -6.42 18.90
CA ILE A 7 4.01 -5.22 19.35
C ILE A 7 4.20 -4.11 18.31
N ASP A 8 5.42 -3.94 17.80
CA ASP A 8 5.71 -2.97 16.75
C ASP A 8 4.85 -3.23 15.49
N ILE A 9 4.72 -4.49 15.08
CA ILE A 9 3.84 -4.88 13.96
C ILE A 9 2.38 -4.52 14.26
N ARG A 10 1.91 -4.74 15.49
CA ARG A 10 0.55 -4.41 15.91
C ARG A 10 0.32 -2.90 15.96
N ILE A 11 1.29 -2.13 16.43
CA ILE A 11 1.27 -0.66 16.39
C ILE A 11 1.10 -0.16 14.94
N VAL A 12 1.92 -0.64 14.01
CA VAL A 12 1.83 -0.24 12.60
C VAL A 12 0.51 -0.71 11.99
N HIS A 13 0.02 -1.89 12.35
CA HIS A 13 -1.28 -2.39 11.91
C HIS A 13 -2.43 -1.46 12.34
N GLU A 14 -2.51 -1.07 13.61
CA GLU A 14 -3.55 -0.16 14.09
C GLU A 14 -3.43 1.24 13.48
N LEU A 15 -2.20 1.77 13.38
CA LEU A 15 -1.96 3.09 12.78
C LEU A 15 -2.27 3.15 11.28
N GLN A 16 -2.06 2.06 10.52
CA GLN A 16 -2.48 2.00 9.12
C GLN A 16 -4.00 2.03 8.96
N ARG A 17 -4.74 1.45 9.91
CA ARG A 17 -6.21 1.44 9.89
C ARG A 17 -6.78 2.78 10.34
N ASN A 18 -6.19 3.37 11.36
CA ASN A 18 -6.60 4.67 11.88
C ASN A 18 -5.37 5.50 12.28
N GLY A 19 -4.85 6.28 11.34
CA GLY A 19 -3.71 7.16 11.59
C GLY A 19 -4.00 8.32 12.55
N ARG A 20 -5.28 8.54 12.92
CA ARG A 20 -5.71 9.59 13.86
C ARG A 20 -5.95 9.08 15.28
N ILE A 21 -5.76 7.78 15.54
CA ILE A 21 -5.94 7.20 16.88
C ILE A 21 -5.03 7.91 17.89
N THR A 22 -5.54 8.17 19.09
CA THR A 22 -4.73 8.77 20.14
C THR A 22 -3.73 7.75 20.69
N ASN A 23 -2.62 8.24 21.25
CA ASN A 23 -1.63 7.34 21.85
C ASN A 23 -2.20 6.54 23.05
N VAL A 24 -3.22 7.07 23.74
CA VAL A 24 -3.88 6.36 24.85
C VAL A 24 -4.67 5.17 24.32
N GLU A 25 -5.55 5.40 23.34
CA GLU A 25 -6.34 4.32 22.71
C GLU A 25 -5.44 3.30 22.00
N LEU A 26 -4.38 3.75 21.33
CA LEU A 26 -3.41 2.87 20.70
C LEU A 26 -2.73 1.97 21.73
N ALA A 27 -2.34 2.54 22.88
CA ALA A 27 -1.71 1.79 23.96
C ALA A 27 -2.63 0.70 24.50
N ASP A 28 -3.93 1.00 24.66
CA ASP A 28 -4.94 0.03 25.08
C ASP A 28 -5.07 -1.12 24.06
N LEU A 29 -5.13 -0.80 22.76
CA LEU A 29 -5.26 -1.79 21.68
C LEU A 29 -4.04 -2.71 21.55
N VAL A 30 -2.85 -2.23 21.89
CA VAL A 30 -1.60 -3.01 21.84
C VAL A 30 -1.18 -3.57 23.21
N HIS A 31 -2.02 -3.40 24.24
CA HIS A 31 -1.81 -3.85 25.61
C HIS A 31 -0.51 -3.32 26.24
N LEU A 32 -0.27 -2.01 26.08
CA LEU A 32 0.83 -1.27 26.70
C LEU A 32 0.30 -0.09 27.52
N SER A 33 1.14 0.44 28.41
CA SER A 33 0.88 1.76 28.97
C SER A 33 1.22 2.87 27.94
N PRO A 34 0.66 4.09 28.09
CA PRO A 34 0.84 5.15 27.10
C PRO A 34 2.30 5.56 26.85
N SER A 35 3.15 5.57 27.89
CA SER A 35 4.56 5.97 27.77
C SER A 35 5.40 5.04 26.87
N PRO A 36 5.46 3.71 27.09
CA PRO A 36 6.18 2.79 26.21
C PRO A 36 5.58 2.70 24.80
N CYS A 37 4.26 2.85 24.66
CA CYS A 37 3.62 2.94 23.34
C CYS A 37 4.18 4.14 22.54
N LEU A 38 4.23 5.32 23.17
CA LEU A 38 4.74 6.53 22.53
C LEU A 38 6.23 6.40 22.13
N MET A 39 7.05 5.80 22.98
CA MET A 39 8.47 5.56 22.65
C MET A 39 8.62 4.64 21.44
N ARG A 40 7.82 3.56 21.36
CA ARG A 40 7.85 2.63 20.22
C ARG A 40 7.42 3.32 18.93
N VAL A 41 6.34 4.09 18.95
CA VAL A 41 5.89 4.88 17.79
C VAL A 41 7.00 5.81 17.30
N LYS A 42 7.64 6.57 18.20
CA LYS A 42 8.78 7.44 17.85
C LYS A 42 9.95 6.67 17.25
N LYS A 43 10.30 5.52 17.82
CA LYS A 43 11.36 4.65 17.31
C LYS A 43 11.04 4.15 15.90
N LEU A 44 9.80 3.75 15.64
CA LEU A 44 9.35 3.29 14.33
C LEU A 44 9.37 4.40 13.27
N GLN A 45 9.01 5.63 13.66
CA GLN A 45 9.13 6.82 12.80
C GLN A 45 10.59 7.14 12.48
N GLN A 46 11.45 7.21 13.52
CA GLN A 46 12.88 7.50 13.35
C GLN A 46 13.61 6.44 12.51
N ALA A 47 13.21 5.17 12.65
CA ALA A 47 13.76 4.07 11.86
C ALA A 47 13.19 4.00 10.43
N GLY A 48 12.24 4.87 10.06
CA GLY A 48 11.66 4.93 8.72
C GLY A 48 10.61 3.86 8.42
N PHE A 49 10.17 3.07 9.41
CA PHE A 49 9.04 2.14 9.23
C PHE A 49 7.71 2.88 9.12
N ILE A 50 7.58 4.02 9.78
CA ILE A 50 6.45 4.95 9.63
C ILE A 50 6.99 6.20 8.94
N THR A 51 6.73 6.33 7.64
CA THR A 51 7.24 7.44 6.82
C THR A 51 6.38 8.69 6.88
N GLY A 52 5.10 8.55 7.21
CA GLY A 52 4.17 9.67 7.32
C GLY A 52 2.72 9.22 7.55
N TYR A 53 1.85 10.21 7.70
CA TYR A 53 0.41 10.03 7.87
C TYR A 53 -0.31 10.75 6.74
N SER A 54 -1.27 10.09 6.11
CA SER A 54 -2.02 10.63 4.97
C SER A 54 -3.52 10.54 5.19
N ALA A 55 -4.26 11.46 4.58
CA ALA A 55 -5.70 11.40 4.50
C ALA A 55 -6.11 10.59 3.27
N GLN A 56 -7.07 9.68 3.43
CA GLN A 56 -7.75 9.03 2.32
C GLN A 56 -8.87 9.96 1.84
N VAL A 57 -8.78 10.41 0.59
CA VAL A 57 -9.71 11.41 0.03
C VAL A 57 -10.58 10.76 -1.02
N ASP A 58 -11.88 11.03 -0.93
CA ASP A 58 -12.84 10.63 -1.95
C ASP A 58 -12.68 11.52 -3.19
N VAL A 59 -11.94 11.01 -4.16
CA VAL A 59 -11.61 11.75 -5.39
C VAL A 59 -12.85 12.08 -6.21
N ALA A 60 -13.91 11.26 -6.14
CA ALA A 60 -15.16 11.51 -6.87
C ALA A 60 -15.88 12.78 -6.38
N LYS A 61 -15.65 13.17 -5.12
CA LYS A 61 -16.17 14.41 -4.54
C LYS A 61 -15.30 15.64 -4.85
N LEU A 62 -14.07 15.45 -5.32
CA LEU A 62 -13.16 16.55 -5.66
C LEU A 62 -13.40 17.09 -7.07
N GLY A 63 -14.04 16.32 -7.94
CA GLY A 63 -14.34 16.72 -9.32
C GLY A 63 -14.50 15.53 -10.25
N PRO A 64 -14.76 15.78 -11.55
CA PRO A 64 -14.80 14.72 -12.55
C PRO A 64 -13.45 13.99 -12.59
N THR A 65 -13.49 12.67 -12.43
CA THR A 65 -12.31 11.79 -12.47
C THR A 65 -12.27 11.06 -13.80
N LEU A 66 -11.14 11.18 -14.51
CA LEU A 66 -10.85 10.39 -15.70
C LEU A 66 -9.76 9.38 -15.34
N THR A 67 -10.11 8.10 -15.29
CA THR A 67 -9.12 7.02 -15.13
C THR A 67 -8.70 6.55 -16.52
N VAL A 68 -7.44 6.82 -16.89
CA VAL A 68 -6.86 6.40 -18.16
C VAL A 68 -5.96 5.20 -17.92
N PHE A 69 -6.18 4.12 -18.67
CA PHE A 69 -5.25 3.01 -18.76
C PHE A 69 -4.50 3.15 -20.07
N THR A 70 -3.17 3.20 -20.00
CA THR A 70 -2.32 3.28 -21.19
C THR A 70 -1.53 1.99 -21.34
N GLU A 71 -1.53 1.43 -22.54
CA GLU A 71 -0.71 0.29 -22.92
C GLU A 71 0.58 0.82 -23.53
N VAL A 72 1.72 0.54 -22.89
CA VAL A 72 3.04 0.92 -23.43
C VAL A 72 3.53 -0.22 -24.31
N THR A 73 3.47 -0.02 -25.63
CA THR A 73 4.11 -0.94 -26.58
C THR A 73 5.55 -0.48 -26.82
N LEU A 74 6.52 -1.37 -26.57
CA LEU A 74 7.94 -1.09 -26.84
C LEU A 74 8.18 -1.14 -28.36
N LYS A 75 8.77 -0.07 -28.92
CA LYS A 75 9.00 0.17 -30.36
C LYS A 75 9.67 -1.00 -31.11
N ASN A 76 10.50 -1.80 -30.42
CA ASN A 76 11.26 -2.88 -31.06
C ASN A 76 10.43 -4.14 -31.38
N MET A 77 9.13 -4.16 -31.04
CA MET A 77 8.24 -5.26 -31.41
C MET A 77 7.52 -5.03 -32.75
N GLU A 78 7.45 -3.78 -33.23
CA GLU A 78 6.78 -3.44 -34.51
C GLU A 78 7.50 -4.06 -35.71
N GLY A 79 8.83 -4.03 -35.73
CA GLY A 79 9.63 -4.61 -36.82
C GLY A 79 9.63 -6.14 -36.87
N LEU A 80 9.14 -6.83 -35.83
CA LEU A 80 9.01 -8.28 -35.78
C LEU A 80 7.61 -8.75 -36.22
N ILE A 81 6.59 -7.90 -36.11
CA ILE A 81 5.22 -8.20 -36.54
C ILE A 81 5.09 -8.09 -38.07
N ASP A 82 5.83 -7.17 -38.70
CA ASP A 82 5.85 -7.00 -40.17
C ASP A 82 6.74 -8.03 -40.89
N GLY A 83 7.56 -8.78 -40.16
CA GLY A 83 8.27 -9.92 -40.75
C GLY A 83 7.29 -11.09 -40.89
N GLU A 84 7.21 -11.71 -42.07
CA GLU A 84 6.44 -12.95 -42.35
C GLU A 84 6.99 -14.19 -41.58
N ILE A 85 7.42 -14.00 -40.34
CA ILE A 85 7.96 -14.98 -39.38
C ILE A 85 6.86 -15.57 -38.48
N GLY A 86 5.57 -15.34 -38.80
CA GLY A 86 4.43 -15.98 -38.12
C GLY A 86 4.09 -15.38 -36.75
N ILE A 87 4.34 -14.08 -36.55
CA ILE A 87 3.95 -13.37 -35.33
C ILE A 87 2.61 -12.66 -35.57
N ASP A 88 1.51 -13.30 -35.16
CA ASP A 88 0.18 -12.68 -35.18
C ASP A 88 -0.03 -11.76 -33.97
N LYS A 89 -0.61 -10.59 -34.21
CA LYS A 89 -0.95 -9.62 -33.15
C LYS A 89 -2.20 -10.09 -32.41
N TYR A 90 -2.02 -10.77 -31.28
CA TYR A 90 -3.10 -11.12 -30.38
C TYR A 90 -3.58 -9.86 -29.64
N PHE A 91 -4.74 -9.32 -30.00
CA PHE A 91 -5.43 -8.35 -29.16
C PHE A 91 -5.84 -9.04 -27.85
N SER A 92 -5.07 -8.84 -26.79
CA SER A 92 -5.47 -9.24 -25.45
C SER A 92 -6.46 -8.22 -24.91
N PHE A 93 -7.74 -8.57 -24.81
CA PHE A 93 -8.67 -7.78 -24.01
C PHE A 93 -8.21 -7.85 -22.55
N VAL A 94 -7.75 -6.73 -22.00
CA VAL A 94 -7.49 -6.66 -20.56
C VAL A 94 -8.85 -6.51 -19.87
N VAL A 95 -9.42 -7.62 -19.41
CA VAL A 95 -10.57 -7.59 -18.50
C VAL A 95 -10.06 -7.12 -17.14
N MET A 96 -10.04 -5.81 -16.94
CA MET A 96 -9.78 -5.26 -15.62
C MET A 96 -11.03 -5.42 -14.78
N LYS A 97 -10.99 -6.40 -13.87
CA LYS A 97 -11.83 -6.32 -12.67
C LYS A 97 -11.51 -4.99 -11.99
N SER A 98 -12.52 -4.33 -11.43
CA SER A 98 -12.33 -3.10 -10.66
C SER A 98 -11.10 -3.25 -9.77
N PRO A 99 -10.05 -2.43 -9.97
CA PRO A 99 -8.84 -2.57 -9.18
C PRO A 99 -9.21 -2.31 -7.73
N PHE A 100 -9.17 -3.36 -6.90
CA PHE A 100 -9.36 -3.22 -5.47
C PHE A 100 -8.14 -2.50 -4.90
N VAL A 101 -8.27 -1.20 -4.69
CA VAL A 101 -7.23 -0.41 -4.02
C VAL A 101 -7.20 -0.81 -2.55
N LYS A 102 -6.19 -1.59 -2.15
CA LYS A 102 -5.95 -1.86 -0.73
C LYS A 102 -5.32 -0.62 -0.10
N THR A 103 -6.00 -0.03 0.87
CA THR A 103 -5.55 1.18 1.58
C THR A 103 -4.53 0.90 2.69
N HIS A 104 -4.24 -0.37 2.98
CA HIS A 104 -3.28 -0.80 4.01
C HIS A 104 -2.62 -2.12 3.65
N LEU A 105 -1.40 -2.35 4.18
CA LEU A 105 -0.68 -3.60 4.01
C LEU A 105 -1.23 -4.71 4.93
N PRO A 106 -1.32 -5.96 4.45
CA PRO A 106 -1.78 -7.10 5.25
C PRO A 106 -0.68 -7.62 6.19
N LEU A 107 -0.27 -6.79 7.17
CA LEU A 107 0.90 -7.08 8.01
C LEU A 107 0.78 -8.40 8.80
N LYS A 108 -0.42 -8.76 9.27
CA LYS A 108 -0.65 -10.03 9.98
C LYS A 108 -0.33 -11.24 9.10
N THR A 109 -0.71 -11.18 7.83
CA THR A 109 -0.44 -12.24 6.85
C THR A 109 1.04 -12.32 6.48
N ILE A 110 1.69 -11.15 6.33
CA ILE A 110 3.12 -11.07 5.94
C ILE A 110 4.03 -11.59 7.06
N PHE A 111 3.72 -11.26 8.32
CA PHE A 111 4.60 -11.57 9.45
C PHE A 111 4.14 -12.79 10.28
N GLN A 112 3.03 -13.44 9.92
CA GLN A 112 2.47 -14.61 10.65
C GLN A 112 2.24 -14.33 12.15
N VAL A 113 1.67 -13.16 12.48
CA VAL A 113 1.47 -12.67 13.86
C VAL A 113 0.00 -12.49 14.19
#